data_AF-A0A9R1FP36-F1
#
_entry.id   AF-A0A9R1FP36-F1
#
_cell.length_a   1.000
_cell.length_b   1.000
_cell.length_c   1.000
_cell.angle_alpha   90.00
_cell.angle_beta   90.00
_cell.angle_gamma   90.00
#
_symmetry.space_group_name_H-M   'P 1'
#
loop_
_entity.id
_entity.type
_entity.pdbx_description
1 polymer ?
#
loop_
_entity_poly.entity_id
_entity_poly.type
_entity_poly.pdbx_seq_one_letter_code
_entity_poly.pdbx_strand_id
1 'polypeptide(L)'
;MESAAGGELRRHRFVLVHGVCHGAWSWYRVATALRSAGHRVDALDMAACGARPGRAEEVGSFEEYSRPLLDALAALPTGEKAVLVGHIYGGQSLALAMQAHPDRAAFASAAMPAAGKPLKFVSEQFAQERGPGFFMDSVIETTSGDDPQRPCKTFLLGPEQSRSQNFSRAWASLSLCV
;
A
#
# COMPACT_ATOMS: atom_id res chain seq x y z
N MET A 1 39.37 6.87 32.73
CA MET A 1 38.60 5.71 32.25
C MET A 1 37.22 6.23 31.88
N GLU A 2 37.10 6.77 30.67
CA GLU A 2 35.92 7.49 30.19
C GLU A 2 34.91 6.47 29.68
N SER A 3 33.72 6.50 30.28
CA SER A 3 32.61 5.59 29.99
C SER A 3 32.02 5.95 28.63
N ALA A 4 32.09 5.03 27.67
CA ALA A 4 31.37 5.12 26.42
C ALA A 4 29.86 5.05 26.70
N ALA A 5 29.18 6.19 26.60
CA ALA A 5 27.73 6.25 26.57
C ALA A 5 27.22 5.50 25.33
N GLY A 6 26.84 4.24 25.51
CA GLY A 6 26.07 3.49 24.54
C GLY A 6 24.71 4.17 24.40
N GLY A 7 24.49 4.89 23.29
CA GLY A 7 23.16 5.37 22.94
C GLY A 7 22.24 4.17 22.80
N GLU A 8 21.22 4.06 23.65
CA GLU A 8 20.18 3.06 23.45
C GLU A 8 19.56 3.27 22.07
N LEU A 9 19.76 2.30 21.17
CA LEU A 9 19.08 2.29 19.87
C LEU A 9 17.57 2.25 20.13
N ARG A 10 16.89 3.36 19.82
CA ARG A 10 15.45 3.50 20.03
C ARG A 10 14.73 2.44 19.19
N ARG A 11 14.13 1.46 19.86
CA ARG A 11 13.36 0.39 19.20
C ARG A 11 11.99 0.93 18.78
N HIS A 12 11.77 1.03 17.48
CA HIS A 12 10.47 1.36 16.89
C HIS A 12 9.72 0.12 16.44
N ARG A 13 8.40 0.26 16.31
CA ARG A 13 7.52 -0.70 15.62
C ARG A 13 7.10 -0.11 14.29
N PHE A 14 7.31 -0.85 13.21
CA PHE A 14 6.89 -0.50 11.86
C PHE A 14 5.72 -1.38 11.42
N VAL A 15 4.70 -0.77 10.85
CA VAL A 15 3.58 -1.47 10.19
C VAL A 15 3.64 -1.14 8.71
N LEU A 16 3.88 -2.15 7.88
CA LEU A 16 4.10 -2.03 6.44
C LEU A 16 2.86 -2.51 5.68
N VAL A 17 2.30 -1.64 4.84
CA VAL A 17 1.09 -1.87 4.05
C VAL A 17 1.47 -1.86 2.58
N HIS A 18 1.17 -2.96 1.89
CA HIS A 18 1.52 -3.14 0.48
C HIS A 18 0.65 -2.27 -0.45
N GLY A 19 1.12 -2.13 -1.69
CA GLY A 19 0.33 -1.50 -2.76
C GLY A 19 -0.59 -2.50 -3.45
N VAL A 20 -1.31 -2.04 -4.46
CA VAL A 20 -2.23 -2.90 -5.19
C VAL A 20 -1.52 -4.10 -5.82
N CYS A 21 -2.21 -5.24 -5.91
CA CYS A 21 -1.69 -6.50 -6.47
C CYS A 21 -0.49 -7.09 -5.73
N HIS A 22 -0.15 -6.59 -4.55
CA HIS A 22 0.92 -7.14 -3.73
C HIS A 22 0.35 -7.79 -2.46
N GLY A 23 1.27 -8.26 -1.62
CA GLY A 23 1.02 -8.70 -0.26
C GLY A 23 2.19 -8.28 0.63
N ALA A 24 2.18 -8.70 1.88
CA ALA A 24 3.26 -8.55 2.84
C ALA A 24 4.62 -9.00 2.29
N TRP A 25 4.63 -9.98 1.38
CA TRP A 25 5.84 -10.48 0.71
C TRP A 25 6.65 -9.38 -0.01
N SER A 26 6.01 -8.32 -0.52
CA SER A 26 6.70 -7.23 -1.22
C SER A 26 7.68 -6.47 -0.32
N TRP A 27 7.46 -6.55 0.99
CA TRP A 27 8.27 -5.87 2.00
C TRP A 27 9.45 -6.70 2.50
N TYR A 28 9.70 -7.92 2.00
CA TYR A 28 10.65 -8.85 2.62
C TYR A 28 12.03 -8.22 2.87
N ARG A 29 12.59 -7.47 1.89
CA ARG A 29 13.92 -6.84 2.03
C ARG A 29 13.93 -5.77 3.11
N VAL A 30 12.93 -4.90 3.10
CA VAL A 30 12.79 -3.78 4.05
C VAL A 30 12.54 -4.32 5.45
N ALA A 31 11.62 -5.28 5.59
CA ALA A 31 11.31 -5.91 6.85
C ALA A 31 12.52 -6.62 7.45
N THR A 32 13.30 -7.34 6.64
CA THR A 32 14.56 -7.96 7.08
C THR A 32 15.56 -6.91 7.54
N ALA A 33 15.80 -5.85 6.77
CA ALA A 33 16.75 -4.80 7.15
C ALA A 33 16.36 -4.09 8.47
N LEU A 34 15.07 -3.74 8.64
CA LEU A 34 14.56 -3.10 9.85
C LEU A 34 14.65 -4.03 11.07
N ARG A 35 14.34 -5.32 10.91
CA ARG A 35 14.50 -6.32 11.98
C ARG A 35 15.96 -6.50 12.36
N SER A 36 16.88 -6.56 11.40
CA SER A 36 18.33 -6.61 11.65
C SER A 36 18.84 -5.38 12.39
N ALA A 37 18.22 -4.22 12.19
CA ALA A 37 18.50 -3.00 12.95
C ALA A 37 17.87 -2.98 14.36
N GLY A 38 17.19 -4.05 14.78
CA GLY A 38 16.62 -4.20 16.13
C GLY A 38 15.19 -3.66 16.29
N HIS A 39 14.52 -3.29 15.20
CA HIS A 39 13.13 -2.82 15.20
C HIS A 39 12.12 -3.97 15.11
N ARG A 40 10.89 -3.70 15.56
CA ARG A 40 9.75 -4.60 15.35
C ARG A 40 9.07 -4.26 14.03
N VAL A 41 8.67 -5.25 13.25
CA VAL A 41 8.07 -5.03 11.92
C VAL A 41 6.93 -5.99 11.69
N ASP A 42 5.75 -5.44 11.40
CA ASP A 42 4.58 -6.14 10.90
C ASP A 42 4.35 -5.77 9.44
N ALA A 43 4.55 -6.71 8.53
CA ALA A 43 4.11 -6.55 7.14
C ALA A 43 2.76 -7.24 7.01
N LEU A 44 1.73 -6.51 6.58
CA LEU A 44 0.35 -6.98 6.62
C LEU A 44 -0.15 -7.35 5.22
N ASP A 45 -0.84 -8.48 5.12
CA ASP A 45 -1.71 -8.79 3.99
C ASP A 45 -3.11 -8.21 4.22
N MET A 46 -3.53 -7.30 3.34
CA MET A 46 -4.90 -6.77 3.31
C MET A 46 -5.90 -7.87 2.92
N ALA A 47 -7.20 -7.60 3.03
CA ALA A 47 -8.22 -8.59 2.69
C ALA A 47 -8.04 -9.11 1.25
N ALA A 48 -8.12 -10.44 1.07
CA ALA A 48 -7.91 -11.12 -0.20
C ALA A 48 -6.55 -10.82 -0.91
N CYS A 49 -5.54 -10.33 -0.19
CA CYS A 49 -4.22 -10.02 -0.72
C CYS A 49 -3.14 -10.97 -0.17
N GLY A 50 -2.03 -11.08 -0.93
CA GLY A 50 -0.89 -11.92 -0.54
C GLY A 50 -1.28 -13.36 -0.20
N ALA A 51 -1.00 -13.78 1.03
CA ALA A 51 -1.32 -15.12 1.51
C ALA A 51 -2.70 -15.22 2.21
N ARG A 52 -3.43 -14.11 2.36
CA ARG A 52 -4.74 -14.11 3.02
C ARG A 52 -5.79 -14.74 2.08
N PRO A 53 -6.59 -15.72 2.56
CA PRO A 53 -7.62 -16.34 1.74
C PRO A 53 -8.76 -15.36 1.41
N GLY A 54 -9.57 -15.73 0.43
CA GLY A 54 -10.67 -14.93 -0.09
C GLY A 54 -10.38 -14.39 -1.47
N ARG A 55 -11.42 -13.92 -2.15
CA ARG A 55 -11.30 -13.31 -3.47
C ARG A 55 -11.56 -11.81 -3.39
N ALA A 56 -10.94 -11.03 -4.28
CA ALA A 56 -11.11 -9.58 -4.28
C ALA A 56 -12.58 -9.16 -4.49
N GLU A 57 -13.34 -9.94 -5.28
CA GLU A 57 -14.75 -9.65 -5.56
C GLU A 57 -15.66 -9.86 -4.33
N GLU A 58 -15.17 -10.54 -3.29
CA GLU A 58 -15.89 -10.78 -2.04
C GLU A 58 -15.65 -9.66 -1.00
N VAL A 59 -14.73 -8.72 -1.28
CA VAL A 59 -14.43 -7.59 -0.40
C VAL A 59 -15.33 -6.42 -0.78
N GLY A 60 -16.39 -6.20 -0.02
CA GLY A 60 -17.48 -5.29 -0.38
C GLY A 60 -17.22 -3.81 -0.07
N SER A 61 -16.19 -3.50 0.72
CA SER A 61 -15.86 -2.11 1.08
C SER A 61 -14.37 -1.90 1.33
N PHE A 62 -13.94 -0.64 1.30
CA PHE A 62 -12.56 -0.27 1.57
C PHE A 62 -12.17 -0.47 3.05
N GLU A 63 -13.15 -0.35 3.95
CA GLU A 63 -13.03 -0.66 5.37
C GLU A 63 -12.79 -2.16 5.59
N GLU A 64 -13.51 -3.03 4.86
CA GLU A 64 -13.27 -4.47 4.86
C GLU A 64 -11.89 -4.81 4.30
N TYR A 65 -11.50 -4.19 3.18
CA TYR A 65 -10.16 -4.32 2.61
C TYR A 65 -9.07 -3.99 3.64
N SER A 66 -9.23 -2.87 4.35
CA SER A 66 -8.26 -2.33 5.31
C SER A 66 -8.38 -2.93 6.72
N ARG A 67 -9.36 -3.81 6.98
CA ARG A 67 -9.61 -4.42 8.30
C ARG A 67 -8.33 -5.00 8.95
N PRO A 68 -7.45 -5.74 8.24
CA PRO A 68 -6.23 -6.27 8.84
C PRO A 68 -5.31 -5.20 9.42
N LEU A 69 -5.25 -4.01 8.80
CA LEU A 69 -4.51 -2.87 9.33
C LEU A 69 -5.20 -2.34 10.59
N LEU A 70 -6.51 -2.07 10.52
CA LEU A 70 -7.26 -1.51 11.64
C LEU A 70 -7.17 -2.41 12.90
N ASP A 71 -7.34 -3.72 12.72
CA ASP A 71 -7.24 -4.70 13.81
C ASP A 71 -5.83 -4.72 14.41
N ALA A 72 -4.79 -4.69 13.57
CA ALA A 72 -3.41 -4.65 14.04
C ALA A 72 -3.10 -3.37 14.83
N LEU A 73 -3.70 -2.24 14.45
CA LEU A 73 -3.54 -0.99 15.18
C LEU A 73 -4.31 -0.97 16.50
N ALA A 74 -5.52 -1.52 16.52
CA ALA A 74 -6.36 -1.64 17.71
C ALA A 74 -5.76 -2.61 18.75
N ALA A 75 -5.04 -3.63 18.30
CA ALA A 75 -4.36 -4.59 19.17
C ALA A 75 -3.05 -4.07 19.80
N LEU A 76 -2.61 -2.86 19.47
CA LEU A 76 -1.41 -2.30 20.09
C LEU A 76 -1.66 -1.97 21.58
N PRO A 77 -0.66 -2.21 22.45
CA PRO A 77 -0.73 -1.78 23.85
C PRO A 77 -0.99 -0.28 23.97
N THR A 78 -1.77 0.11 24.97
CA THR A 78 -2.07 1.51 25.28
C THR A 78 -0.77 2.32 25.42
N GLY A 79 -0.64 3.37 24.61
CA GLY A 79 0.53 4.26 24.61
C GLY A 79 1.70 3.81 23.71
N GLU A 80 1.63 2.62 23.09
CA GLU A 80 2.63 2.19 22.09
C GLU A 80 2.37 2.90 20.75
N LYS A 81 3.41 3.55 20.22
CA LYS A 81 3.36 4.21 18.91
C LYS A 81 3.98 3.32 17.83
N ALA A 82 3.29 3.22 16.69
CA ALA A 82 3.80 2.57 15.49
C ALA A 82 4.10 3.60 14.38
N VAL A 83 5.12 3.31 13.59
CA VAL A 83 5.43 3.99 12.33
C VAL A 83 4.71 3.26 11.21
N LEU A 84 3.77 3.94 10.56
CA LEU A 84 3.01 3.36 9.45
C LEU A 84 3.70 3.65 8.13
N VAL A 85 3.86 2.65 7.29
CA VAL A 85 4.47 2.77 5.96
C VAL A 85 3.54 2.16 4.92
N GLY A 86 3.07 2.94 3.96
CA GLY A 86 2.12 2.50 2.94
C GLY A 86 2.68 2.67 1.54
N HIS A 87 2.69 1.62 0.71
CA HIS A 87 3.13 1.72 -0.68
C HIS A 87 1.94 1.96 -1.61
N ILE A 88 1.96 3.03 -2.41
CA ILE A 88 0.95 3.40 -3.42
C ILE A 88 -0.47 3.33 -2.82
N TYR A 89 -1.22 2.28 -3.14
CA TYR A 89 -2.60 2.06 -2.71
C TYR A 89 -2.69 1.84 -1.18
N GLY A 90 -1.65 1.29 -0.56
CA GLY A 90 -1.55 1.17 0.89
C GLY A 90 -1.60 2.52 1.61
N GLY A 91 -1.27 3.63 0.92
CA GLY A 91 -1.44 4.98 1.45
C GLY A 91 -2.91 5.35 1.74
N GLN A 92 -3.87 4.84 0.97
CA GLN A 92 -5.29 5.06 1.23
C GLN A 92 -5.72 4.35 2.53
N SER A 93 -5.23 3.12 2.77
CA SER A 93 -5.51 2.40 4.01
C SER A 93 -4.88 3.11 5.21
N LEU A 94 -3.72 3.75 5.05
CA LEU A 94 -3.14 4.59 6.09
C LEU A 94 -4.02 5.81 6.38
N ALA A 95 -4.54 6.50 5.36
CA ALA A 95 -5.43 7.65 5.55
C ALA A 95 -6.68 7.27 6.35
N LEU A 96 -7.32 6.15 6.01
CA LEU A 96 -8.44 5.59 6.76
C LEU A 96 -8.05 5.28 8.22
N ALA A 97 -6.92 4.60 8.42
CA ALA A 97 -6.44 4.25 9.75
C ALA A 97 -6.13 5.49 10.62
N MET A 98 -5.61 6.56 10.03
CA MET A 98 -5.31 7.81 10.74
C MET A 98 -6.55 8.58 11.18
N GLN A 99 -7.69 8.42 10.49
CA GLN A 99 -8.96 8.98 10.97
C GLN A 99 -9.40 8.33 12.29
N ALA A 100 -9.13 7.04 12.46
CA ALA A 100 -9.41 6.30 13.69
C ALA A 100 -8.32 6.45 14.76
N HIS A 101 -7.06 6.67 14.34
CA HIS A 101 -5.88 6.68 15.22
C HIS A 101 -4.90 7.83 14.88
N PRO A 102 -5.23 9.09 15.24
CA PRO A 102 -4.50 10.28 14.81
C PRO A 102 -3.12 10.46 15.48
N ASP A 103 -2.80 9.69 16.52
CA ASP A 103 -1.59 9.80 17.33
C ASP A 103 -0.35 9.08 16.73
N ARG A 104 -0.47 8.59 15.49
CA ARG A 104 0.52 7.73 14.82
C ARG A 104 1.22 8.46 13.67
N ALA A 105 2.53 8.23 13.54
CA ALA A 105 3.33 8.80 12.44
C ALA A 105 3.20 7.92 11.19
N ALA A 106 2.91 8.52 10.04
CA ALA A 106 2.71 7.81 8.78
C ALA A 106 3.63 8.31 7.67
N PHE A 107 4.10 7.37 6.85
CA PHE A 107 4.86 7.61 5.63
C PHE A 107 4.22 6.85 4.48
N ALA A 108 3.74 7.56 3.46
CA ALA A 108 3.22 6.95 2.25
C ALA A 108 4.30 6.99 1.15
N SER A 109 4.82 5.83 0.75
CA SER A 109 5.55 5.66 -0.50
C SER A 109 4.55 5.56 -1.65
N ALA A 110 3.87 6.66 -1.93
CA ALA A 110 3.04 6.84 -3.12
C ALA A 110 3.76 7.79 -4.09
N ALA A 111 3.16 8.00 -5.27
CA ALA A 111 3.47 9.14 -6.12
C ALA A 111 3.33 10.43 -5.28
N MET A 112 4.42 10.93 -4.72
CA MET A 112 4.41 12.14 -3.89
C MET A 112 4.15 13.33 -4.80
N PRO A 113 3.07 14.11 -4.59
CA PRO A 113 2.86 15.34 -5.32
C PRO A 113 4.11 16.23 -5.17
N ALA A 114 4.72 16.60 -6.30
CA ALA A 114 5.84 17.52 -6.28
C ALA A 114 5.29 18.92 -5.96
N ALA A 115 5.63 19.46 -4.78
CA ALA A 115 5.17 20.77 -4.35
C ALA A 115 5.52 21.83 -5.42
N GLY A 116 4.52 22.65 -5.79
CA GLY A 116 4.67 23.67 -6.84
C GLY A 116 4.58 23.13 -8.29
N LYS A 117 4.28 21.84 -8.50
CA LYS A 117 4.02 21.26 -9.82
C LYS A 117 2.53 20.94 -10.02
N PRO A 118 2.03 20.91 -11.27
CA PRO A 118 0.70 20.39 -11.57
C PRO A 118 0.55 18.93 -11.11
N LEU A 119 -0.66 18.53 -10.71
CA LEU A 119 -0.95 17.18 -10.22
C LEU A 119 -0.53 16.07 -11.23
N LYS A 120 -0.62 16.36 -12.53
CA LYS A 120 -0.20 15.44 -13.60
C LYS A 120 1.31 15.19 -13.67
N PHE A 121 2.13 16.06 -13.08
CA PHE A 121 3.59 16.01 -13.19
C PHE A 121 4.16 14.65 -12.79
N VAL A 122 3.68 14.08 -11.69
CA VAL A 122 4.18 12.78 -11.20
C VAL A 122 3.75 11.63 -12.13
N SER A 123 2.56 11.73 -12.73
CA SER A 123 2.08 10.75 -13.71
C SER A 123 2.87 10.83 -15.02
N GLU A 124 3.15 12.05 -15.50
CA GLU A 124 3.97 12.31 -16.68
C GLU A 124 5.41 11.82 -16.49
N GLN A 125 6.01 12.09 -15.33
CA GLN A 125 7.35 11.61 -14.99
C GLN A 125 7.39 10.08 -14.87
N PHE A 126 6.40 9.47 -14.22
CA PHE A 126 6.28 8.02 -14.12
C PHE A 126 6.18 7.37 -15.52
N ALA A 127 5.37 7.94 -16.40
CA ALA A 127 5.24 7.47 -17.78
C ALA A 127 6.54 7.63 -18.59
N GLN A 128 7.29 8.71 -18.39
CA GLN A 128 8.59 8.92 -19.03
C GLN A 128 9.66 7.93 -18.56
N GLU A 129 9.77 7.70 -17.24
CA GLU A 129 10.77 6.81 -16.67
C GLU A 129 10.51 5.33 -17.03
N ARG A 130 9.24 4.93 -17.08
CA ARG A 130 8.85 3.55 -17.36
C ARG A 130 8.72 3.25 -18.85
N GLY A 131 8.50 4.28 -19.67
CA GLY A 131 8.31 4.17 -21.12
C GLY A 131 6.89 3.76 -21.53
N PRO A 132 6.53 3.96 -22.82
CA PRO A 132 5.17 3.74 -23.32
C PRO A 132 4.70 2.28 -23.28
N GLY A 133 5.64 1.32 -23.19
CA GLY A 133 5.33 -0.12 -23.09
C GLY A 133 5.09 -0.61 -21.66
N PHE A 134 5.18 0.24 -20.65
CA PHE A 134 5.13 -0.20 -19.25
C PHE A 134 3.85 -0.92 -18.87
N PHE A 135 2.70 -0.54 -19.43
CA PHE A 135 1.44 -1.19 -19.09
C PHE A 135 1.13 -2.42 -19.97
N MET A 136 1.99 -2.73 -20.95
CA MET A 136 1.90 -3.90 -21.82
C MET A 136 0.47 -4.15 -22.34
N ASP A 137 -0.12 -5.27 -21.94
CA ASP A 137 -1.44 -5.79 -22.31
C ASP A 137 -2.58 -5.29 -21.40
N SER A 138 -2.34 -4.26 -20.58
CA SER A 138 -3.36 -3.67 -19.70
C SER A 138 -4.34 -2.80 -20.48
N VAL A 139 -5.62 -2.85 -20.08
CA VAL A 139 -6.70 -2.13 -20.74
C VAL A 139 -7.48 -1.26 -19.75
N ILE A 140 -8.05 -0.16 -20.24
CA ILE A 140 -9.05 0.60 -19.49
C ILE A 140 -10.41 0.23 -20.07
N GLU A 141 -11.22 -0.45 -19.27
CA GLU A 141 -12.60 -0.75 -19.60
C GLU A 141 -13.54 0.21 -18.90
N THR A 142 -14.64 0.57 -19.56
CA THR A 142 -15.71 1.32 -18.92
C THR A 142 -16.65 0.32 -18.29
N THR A 143 -16.64 0.20 -16.96
CA THR A 143 -17.67 -0.54 -16.24
C THR A 143 -18.82 0.41 -15.96
N SER A 144 -20.02 0.01 -16.36
CA SER A 144 -21.24 0.64 -15.86
C SER A 144 -21.24 0.45 -14.35
N GLY A 145 -20.90 1.49 -13.59
CA GLY A 145 -21.16 1.50 -12.16
C GLY A 145 -22.67 1.52 -11.92
N ASP A 146 -23.08 1.47 -10.66
CA ASP A 146 -24.51 1.54 -10.29
C ASP A 146 -25.20 2.83 -10.76
N ASP A 147 -24.43 3.86 -11.15
CA ASP A 147 -24.92 5.11 -11.75
C ASP A 147 -24.60 5.19 -13.26
N PRO A 148 -25.60 5.05 -14.15
CA PRO A 148 -25.45 5.19 -15.60
C PRO A 148 -24.96 6.57 -16.06
N GLN A 149 -25.08 7.61 -15.23
CA GLN A 149 -24.60 8.96 -15.54
C GLN A 149 -23.15 9.21 -15.13
N ARG A 150 -22.54 8.29 -14.37
CA ARG A 150 -21.14 8.36 -13.94
C ARG A 150 -20.45 7.01 -14.16
N PRO A 151 -20.15 6.66 -15.42
CA PRO A 151 -19.47 5.40 -15.72
C PRO A 151 -18.12 5.34 -15.00
N CYS A 152 -17.88 4.27 -14.25
CA CYS A 152 -16.59 4.06 -13.62
C CYS A 152 -15.63 3.49 -14.67
N LYS A 153 -14.38 3.94 -14.65
CA LYS A 153 -13.34 3.35 -15.47
C LYS A 153 -12.65 2.28 -14.64
N THR A 154 -12.34 1.16 -15.26
CA THR A 154 -11.61 0.07 -14.63
C THR A 154 -10.34 -0.15 -15.41
N PHE A 155 -9.22 0.07 -14.74
CA PHE A 155 -7.89 -0.25 -15.23
C PHE A 155 -7.62 -1.74 -14.97
N LEU A 156 -7.69 -2.57 -16.00
CA LEU A 156 -7.37 -3.98 -15.93
C LEU A 156 -5.89 -4.17 -16.28
N LEU A 157 -5.11 -4.63 -15.31
CA LEU A 157 -3.72 -5.03 -15.51
C LEU A 157 -3.67 -6.34 -16.30
N GLY A 158 -2.99 -6.28 -17.44
CA GLY A 158 -2.86 -7.43 -18.32
C GLY A 158 -2.03 -8.56 -17.70
N PRO A 159 -2.21 -9.82 -18.13
CA PRO A 159 -1.43 -10.95 -17.68
C PRO A 159 0.09 -10.81 -17.86
N GLU A 160 0.59 -10.21 -18.94
CA GLU A 160 2.02 -10.00 -19.15
C GLU A 160 2.56 -8.99 -18.16
N GLN A 161 1.85 -7.87 -17.98
CA GLN A 161 2.22 -6.85 -17.02
C GLN A 161 2.19 -7.36 -15.58
N SER A 162 1.20 -8.18 -15.24
CA SER A 162 1.09 -8.77 -13.90
C SER A 162 2.25 -9.73 -13.61
N ARG A 163 2.69 -10.51 -14.61
CA ARG A 163 3.84 -11.42 -14.45
C ARG A 163 5.15 -10.65 -14.32
N SER A 164 5.38 -9.63 -15.14
CA SER A 164 6.63 -8.85 -15.11
C SER A 164 6.86 -8.19 -13.74
N GLN A 165 5.77 -7.82 -13.07
CA GLN A 165 5.79 -7.13 -11.79
C GLN A 165 5.58 -8.06 -10.57
N ASN A 166 5.47 -9.39 -10.77
CA ASN A 166 5.14 -10.38 -9.74
C ASN A 166 3.83 -10.09 -8.97
N PHE A 167 2.83 -9.55 -9.66
CA PHE A 167 1.53 -9.23 -9.08
C PHE A 167 0.72 -10.48 -8.76
N SER A 168 -0.04 -10.43 -7.66
CA SER A 168 -1.02 -11.45 -7.32
C SER A 168 -2.16 -11.42 -8.32
N ARG A 169 -2.55 -12.59 -8.82
CA ARG A 169 -3.61 -12.73 -9.84
C ARG A 169 -4.99 -12.25 -9.35
N ALA A 170 -5.19 -12.18 -8.03
CA ALA A 170 -6.48 -11.87 -7.42
C ALA A 170 -6.90 -10.39 -7.56
N TRP A 171 -5.97 -9.47 -7.86
CA TRP A 171 -6.23 -8.02 -7.87
C TRP A 171 -5.89 -7.32 -9.20
N ALA A 172 -5.67 -8.10 -10.27
CA ALA A 172 -5.32 -7.54 -11.58
C ALA A 172 -6.42 -6.68 -12.20
N SER A 173 -7.64 -6.66 -11.64
CA SER A 173 -8.72 -5.75 -12.04
C SER A 173 -8.80 -4.58 -11.06
N LEU A 174 -8.52 -3.35 -11.52
CA LEU A 174 -8.52 -2.15 -10.69
C LEU A 174 -9.61 -1.19 -11.14
N SER A 175 -10.74 -1.12 -10.44
CA SER A 175 -11.75 -0.08 -10.67
C SER A 175 -11.24 1.26 -10.11
N LEU A 176 -10.57 2.06 -10.95
CA LEU A 176 -10.26 3.46 -10.65
C LEU A 176 -11.37 4.30 -11.28
N CYS A 177 -12.38 4.72 -10.51
CA CYS A 177 -13.23 5.81 -10.99
C CYS A 177 -12.35 7.06 -11.14
N VAL A 178 -11.92 7.32 -12.38
CA VAL A 178 -11.19 8.52 -12.80
C VAL A 178 -12.17 9.59 -13.22
#